data_AF-F5J0M3-F1
#
_entry.id   AF-F5J0M3-F1
#
_cell.length_a   1.000
_cell.length_b   1.000
_cell.length_c   1.000
_cell.angle_alpha   90.00
_cell.angle_beta   90.00
_cell.angle_gamma   90.00
#
_symmetry.space_group_name_H-M   'P 1'
#
loop_
_entity.id
_entity.type
_entity.pdbx_description
1 polymer ?
#
loop_
_entity_poly.entity_id
_entity_poly.type
_entity_poly.pdbx_seq_one_letter_code
_entity_poly.pdbx_strand_id
1 'polypeptide(L)'
;MKKLLFSSLAFFICIYVSGQDYNVPKNYKLENKESYKTYEPQIKETIDWLLQTPLGKDANKRQEANAFLMAWLTGTPDVHLKIDADFMMNFIKINPELVMPFTAGWTKYSLDNDYSEDVVQGTKAGVETVITFYRKNRGYLKKDGNIEKYEKLMEKGKLETEINKKLNKK
;
A
#
# COMPACT_ATOMS: atom_id res chain seq x y z
N MET A 1 21.24 -42.05 43.14
CA MET A 1 21.34 -41.73 41.70
C MET A 1 19.94 -41.68 41.10
N LYS A 2 19.47 -40.51 40.64
CA LYS A 2 18.50 -40.31 39.56
C LYS A 2 18.31 -38.81 39.41
N LYS A 3 18.97 -38.24 38.39
CA LYS A 3 18.91 -36.83 38.02
C LYS A 3 17.54 -36.59 37.39
N LEU A 4 16.71 -35.73 37.97
CA LEU A 4 15.52 -35.21 37.30
C LEU A 4 16.01 -34.11 36.36
N LEU A 5 16.06 -34.44 35.07
CA LEU A 5 16.42 -33.52 34.00
C LEU A 5 15.26 -32.53 33.79
N PHE A 6 15.51 -31.26 34.09
CA PHE A 6 14.71 -30.15 33.58
C PHE A 6 14.84 -30.12 32.05
N SER A 7 13.78 -30.48 31.33
CA SER A 7 13.69 -30.26 29.89
C SER A 7 12.89 -28.97 29.66
N SER A 8 13.60 -27.84 29.49
CA SER A 8 12.98 -26.61 29.00
C SER A 8 12.85 -26.71 27.48
N LEU A 9 11.64 -27.00 27.00
CA LEU A 9 11.32 -26.93 25.58
C LEU A 9 11.23 -25.47 25.16
N ALA A 10 12.36 -24.90 24.71
CA ALA A 10 12.39 -23.59 24.08
C ALA A 10 11.75 -23.67 22.69
N PHE A 11 10.51 -23.21 22.57
CA PHE A 11 9.83 -23.03 21.29
C PHE A 11 10.52 -21.86 20.56
N PHE A 12 11.50 -22.17 19.71
CA PHE A 12 12.02 -21.21 18.74
C PHE A 12 10.89 -20.93 17.74
N ILE A 13 10.16 -19.85 17.97
CA ILE A 13 9.30 -19.26 16.94
C ILE A 13 10.26 -18.72 15.87
N CYS A 14 10.41 -19.46 14.78
CA CYS A 14 11.03 -18.93 13.56
C CYS A 14 10.22 -17.70 13.16
N ILE A 15 10.80 -16.53 13.39
CA ILE A 15 10.34 -15.29 12.78
C ILE A 15 10.58 -15.52 11.29
N TYR A 16 9.50 -15.81 10.55
CA TYR A 16 9.55 -15.82 9.09
C TYR A 16 9.95 -14.41 8.65
N VAL A 17 11.24 -14.22 8.40
CA VAL A 17 11.72 -13.10 7.62
C VAL A 17 11.24 -13.40 6.21
N SER A 18 10.05 -12.92 5.87
CA SER A 18 9.58 -12.90 4.48
C SER A 18 10.44 -11.89 3.72
N GLY A 19 11.66 -12.28 3.37
CA GLY A 19 12.25 -11.82 2.13
C GLY A 19 11.45 -12.47 1.03
N GLN A 20 10.29 -11.89 0.67
CA GLN A 20 9.57 -12.39 -0.48
C GLN A 20 10.52 -12.26 -1.68
N ASP A 21 10.87 -13.38 -2.30
CA ASP A 21 11.54 -13.48 -3.60
C ASP A 21 10.57 -12.98 -4.68
N TYR A 22 10.19 -11.71 -4.59
CA TYR A 22 9.44 -11.00 -5.61
C TYR A 22 10.43 -10.49 -6.64
N ASN A 23 10.20 -10.73 -7.93
CA ASN A 23 10.96 -10.11 -9.00
C ASN A 23 10.03 -9.22 -9.81
N VAL A 24 10.45 -7.99 -10.05
CA VAL A 24 9.66 -7.08 -10.88
C VAL A 24 9.54 -7.67 -12.28
N PRO A 25 8.32 -7.80 -12.84
CA PRO A 25 8.15 -8.25 -14.20
C PRO A 25 8.99 -7.41 -15.18
N LYS A 26 9.76 -8.09 -16.01
CA LYS A 26 10.58 -7.46 -17.06
C LYS A 26 9.94 -7.73 -18.41
N ASN A 27 10.11 -6.78 -19.34
CA ASN A 27 9.62 -6.90 -20.72
C ASN A 27 8.11 -7.21 -20.80
N TYR A 28 7.32 -6.69 -19.86
CA TYR A 28 5.87 -6.84 -19.88
C TYR A 28 5.27 -6.14 -21.10
N LYS A 29 4.15 -6.68 -21.60
CA LYS A 29 3.42 -6.14 -22.75
C LYS A 29 2.00 -5.80 -22.33
N LEU A 30 1.70 -4.51 -22.30
CA LEU A 30 0.43 -3.94 -21.87
C LEU A 30 -0.25 -3.28 -23.07
N GLU A 31 -0.71 -4.10 -24.01
CA GLU A 31 -1.11 -3.66 -25.35
C GLU A 31 -2.64 -3.65 -25.53
N ASN A 32 -3.36 -4.54 -24.84
CA ASN A 32 -4.81 -4.71 -24.95
C ASN A 32 -5.43 -5.09 -23.60
N LYS A 33 -6.76 -5.03 -23.52
CA LYS A 33 -7.52 -5.28 -22.28
C LYS A 33 -7.15 -6.61 -21.62
N GLU A 34 -7.04 -7.68 -22.40
CA GLU A 34 -6.72 -9.02 -21.94
C GLU A 34 -5.33 -9.09 -21.31
N SER A 35 -4.36 -8.37 -21.89
CA SER A 35 -3.00 -8.28 -21.35
C SER A 35 -2.98 -7.61 -19.98
N TYR A 36 -3.69 -6.49 -19.78
CA TYR A 36 -3.78 -5.83 -18.47
C TYR A 36 -4.35 -6.78 -17.41
N LYS A 37 -5.45 -7.48 -17.73
CA LYS A 37 -6.08 -8.43 -16.82
C LYS A 37 -5.15 -9.57 -16.42
N THR A 38 -4.34 -10.05 -17.37
CA THR A 38 -3.36 -11.13 -17.12
C THR A 38 -2.26 -10.73 -16.13
N TYR A 39 -1.94 -9.43 -16.02
CA TYR A 39 -0.94 -8.92 -15.07
C TYR A 39 -1.51 -8.55 -13.69
N GLU A 40 -2.82 -8.65 -13.45
CA GLU A 40 -3.41 -8.33 -12.14
C GLU A 40 -2.78 -9.08 -10.96
N PRO A 41 -2.46 -10.39 -11.05
CA PRO A 41 -1.78 -11.09 -9.97
C PRO A 41 -0.41 -10.47 -9.65
N GLN A 42 0.39 -10.19 -10.67
CA GLN A 42 1.71 -9.57 -10.51
C GLN A 42 1.62 -8.15 -9.99
N ILE A 43 0.55 -7.42 -10.31
CA ILE A 43 0.27 -6.09 -9.75
C ILE A 43 -0.02 -6.19 -8.26
N LYS A 44 -0.82 -7.17 -7.82
CA LYS A 44 -1.05 -7.43 -6.40
C LYS A 44 0.25 -7.77 -5.67
N GLU A 45 1.09 -8.63 -6.25
CA GLU A 45 2.41 -8.96 -5.71
C GLU A 45 3.34 -7.73 -5.64
N THR A 46 3.32 -6.87 -6.67
CA THR A 46 4.08 -5.62 -6.72
C THR A 46 3.66 -4.68 -5.60
N ILE A 47 2.34 -4.50 -5.44
CA ILE A 47 1.76 -3.68 -4.37
C ILE A 47 2.16 -4.22 -3.01
N ASP A 48 2.02 -5.52 -2.78
CA ASP A 48 2.38 -6.14 -1.50
C ASP A 48 3.86 -5.96 -1.20
N TRP A 49 4.74 -6.20 -2.18
CA TRP A 49 6.17 -5.98 -2.00
C TRP A 49 6.51 -4.52 -1.73
N LEU A 50 5.92 -3.57 -2.46
CA LEU A 50 6.13 -2.12 -2.27
C LEU A 50 5.73 -1.66 -0.86
N LEU A 51 4.62 -2.19 -0.32
CA LEU A 51 4.05 -1.81 0.97
C LEU A 51 4.69 -2.54 2.16
N GLN A 52 5.26 -3.72 1.94
CA GLN A 52 5.93 -4.51 2.99
C GLN A 52 7.41 -4.19 3.11
N THR A 53 8.08 -3.87 2.00
CA THR A 53 9.51 -3.56 1.98
C THR A 53 9.76 -2.16 2.55
N PRO A 54 10.70 -1.98 3.50
CA PRO A 54 11.05 -0.66 4.01
C PRO A 54 11.55 0.29 2.92
N LEU A 55 11.31 1.59 3.08
CA LEU A 55 11.59 2.61 2.05
C LEU A 55 13.08 2.73 1.73
N GLY A 56 13.96 2.55 2.72
CA GLY A 56 15.41 2.55 2.54
C GLY A 56 16.02 1.24 2.03
N LYS A 57 15.21 0.32 1.48
CA LYS A 57 15.68 -0.96 0.93
C LYS A 57 15.41 -1.04 -0.58
N ASP A 58 16.35 -1.67 -1.28
CA ASP A 58 16.29 -2.02 -2.71
C ASP A 58 15.77 -0.89 -3.61
N ALA A 59 16.39 0.29 -3.51
CA ALA A 59 15.93 1.50 -4.20
C ALA A 59 15.71 1.32 -5.72
N ASN A 60 16.63 0.64 -6.42
CA ASN A 60 16.49 0.36 -7.84
C ASN A 60 15.28 -0.53 -8.13
N LYS A 61 15.11 -1.61 -7.35
CA LYS A 61 13.95 -2.52 -7.48
C LYS A 61 12.64 -1.81 -7.15
N ARG A 62 12.65 -0.88 -6.19
CA ARG A 62 11.49 -0.01 -5.88
C ARG A 62 11.15 0.90 -7.05
N GLN A 63 12.14 1.50 -7.67
CA GLN A 63 11.93 2.32 -8.87
C GLN A 63 11.32 1.48 -10.00
N GLU A 64 11.84 0.29 -10.26
CA GLU A 64 11.30 -0.64 -11.26
C GLU A 64 9.86 -1.07 -10.92
N ALA A 65 9.59 -1.43 -9.66
CA ALA A 65 8.25 -1.81 -9.18
C ALA A 65 7.25 -0.66 -9.30
N ASN A 66 7.65 0.56 -8.94
CA ASN A 66 6.83 1.76 -9.12
C ASN A 66 6.51 2.00 -10.60
N ALA A 67 7.51 1.86 -11.48
CA ALA A 67 7.33 2.03 -12.92
C ALA A 67 6.36 0.99 -13.50
N PHE A 68 6.48 -0.29 -13.10
CA PHE A 68 5.57 -1.34 -13.53
C PHE A 68 4.14 -1.08 -13.07
N LEU A 69 3.93 -0.78 -11.78
CA LEU A 69 2.61 -0.45 -11.22
C LEU A 69 1.99 0.74 -11.94
N MET A 70 2.76 1.82 -12.14
CA MET A 70 2.26 3.01 -12.83
C MET A 70 1.94 2.75 -14.29
N ALA A 71 2.79 2.03 -15.02
CA ALA A 71 2.54 1.69 -16.42
C ALA A 71 1.22 0.90 -16.58
N TRP A 72 0.99 -0.07 -15.69
CA TRP A 72 -0.27 -0.82 -15.67
C TRP A 72 -1.46 0.07 -15.31
N LEU A 73 -1.33 0.86 -14.23
CA LEU A 73 -2.42 1.71 -13.73
C LEU A 73 -2.85 2.79 -14.72
N THR A 74 -1.92 3.33 -15.51
CA THR A 74 -2.24 4.37 -16.51
C THR A 74 -2.92 3.83 -17.76
N GLY A 75 -2.81 2.53 -18.02
CA GLY A 75 -3.30 1.93 -19.26
C GLY A 75 -4.44 0.93 -19.08
N THR A 76 -4.65 0.41 -17.87
CA THR A 76 -5.72 -0.55 -17.61
C THR A 76 -7.10 0.09 -17.84
N PRO A 77 -8.02 -0.60 -18.54
CA PRO A 77 -9.36 -0.08 -18.78
C PRO A 77 -10.35 -0.34 -17.63
N ASP A 78 -9.95 -1.12 -16.62
CA ASP A 78 -10.87 -1.60 -15.58
C ASP A 78 -10.69 -0.88 -14.23
N VAL A 79 -9.52 -0.29 -13.94
CA VAL A 79 -9.27 0.40 -12.66
C VAL A 79 -9.17 1.91 -12.86
N HIS A 80 -10.13 2.66 -12.29
CA HIS A 80 -10.18 4.11 -12.37
C HIS A 80 -10.09 4.78 -10.99
N LEU A 81 -9.01 5.53 -10.75
CA LEU A 81 -8.81 6.23 -9.48
C LEU A 81 -9.31 7.68 -9.61
N LYS A 82 -10.45 7.98 -8.98
CA LYS A 82 -11.02 9.33 -8.92
C LYS A 82 -10.44 10.10 -7.73
N ILE A 83 -9.15 10.42 -7.80
CA ILE A 83 -8.42 11.06 -6.70
C ILE A 83 -8.79 12.54 -6.59
N ASP A 84 -9.26 12.96 -5.42
CA ASP A 84 -9.35 14.36 -5.08
C ASP A 84 -7.95 14.91 -4.74
N ALA A 85 -7.43 15.79 -5.61
CA ALA A 85 -6.07 16.30 -5.49
C ALA A 85 -5.85 17.09 -4.18
N ASP A 86 -6.80 17.95 -3.79
CA ASP A 86 -6.71 18.74 -2.56
C ASP A 86 -6.73 17.85 -1.32
N PHE A 87 -7.54 16.78 -1.35
CA PHE A 87 -7.56 15.78 -0.30
C PHE A 87 -6.23 15.04 -0.20
N MET A 88 -5.69 14.55 -1.33
CA MET A 88 -4.41 13.82 -1.37
C MET A 88 -3.24 14.69 -0.90
N MET A 89 -3.25 15.99 -1.21
CA MET A 89 -2.21 16.94 -0.78
C MET A 89 -2.04 17.01 0.74
N ASN A 90 -3.06 16.64 1.53
CA ASN A 90 -2.93 16.56 2.99
C ASN A 90 -1.91 15.52 3.47
N PHE A 91 -1.58 14.52 2.64
CA PHE A 91 -0.72 13.39 2.99
C PHE A 91 0.65 13.44 2.30
N ILE A 92 0.73 14.02 1.11
CA ILE A 92 1.94 13.95 0.27
C ILE A 92 2.79 15.22 0.28
N LYS A 93 2.26 16.35 0.79
CA LYS A 93 2.96 17.64 0.78
C LYS A 93 4.30 17.59 1.52
N ILE A 94 4.34 16.91 2.67
CA ILE A 94 5.55 16.78 3.49
C ILE A 94 6.39 15.57 3.05
N ASN A 95 5.72 14.50 2.62
CA ASN A 95 6.32 13.21 2.25
C ASN A 95 5.80 12.76 0.87
N PRO A 96 6.36 13.27 -0.25
CA PRO A 96 5.91 12.93 -1.60
C PRO A 96 5.97 11.44 -1.94
N GLU A 97 6.83 10.69 -1.24
CA GLU A 97 6.98 9.24 -1.36
C GLU A 97 5.68 8.48 -1.01
N LEU A 98 4.73 9.12 -0.32
CA LEU A 98 3.45 8.55 0.08
C LEU A 98 2.39 8.51 -1.03
N VAL A 99 2.67 9.11 -2.20
CA VAL A 99 1.81 8.97 -3.39
C VAL A 99 1.65 7.49 -3.76
N MET A 100 2.75 6.75 -3.84
CA MET A 100 2.72 5.34 -4.27
C MET A 100 1.97 4.43 -3.28
N PRO A 101 2.16 4.53 -1.95
CA PRO A 101 1.30 3.84 -0.99
C PRO A 101 -0.18 4.18 -1.11
N PHE A 102 -0.52 5.46 -1.33
CA PHE A 102 -1.92 5.87 -1.49
C PHE A 102 -2.56 5.22 -2.72
N THR A 103 -1.90 5.33 -3.88
CA THR A 103 -2.39 4.76 -5.14
C THR A 103 -2.46 3.23 -5.06
N ALA A 104 -1.42 2.59 -4.51
CA ALA A 104 -1.39 1.14 -4.31
C ALA A 104 -2.54 0.64 -3.43
N GLY A 105 -2.86 1.34 -2.34
CA GLY A 105 -3.99 1.02 -1.46
C GLY A 105 -5.33 1.09 -2.19
N TRP A 106 -5.57 2.16 -2.95
CA TRP A 106 -6.80 2.30 -3.74
C TRP A 106 -6.87 1.25 -4.86
N THR A 107 -5.79 1.05 -5.62
CA THR A 107 -5.73 0.05 -6.69
C THR A 107 -6.05 -1.34 -6.14
N LYS A 108 -5.48 -1.72 -5.00
CA LYS A 108 -5.78 -3.01 -4.35
C LYS A 108 -7.25 -3.12 -3.96
N TYR A 109 -7.82 -2.07 -3.35
CA TYR A 109 -9.26 -2.03 -3.06
C TYR A 109 -10.11 -2.26 -4.31
N SER A 110 -9.81 -1.56 -5.41
CA SER A 110 -10.55 -1.71 -6.67
C SER A 110 -10.47 -3.16 -7.18
N LEU A 111 -9.26 -3.73 -7.24
CA LEU A 111 -9.04 -5.12 -7.69
C LEU A 111 -9.67 -6.20 -6.79
N ASP A 112 -9.85 -5.91 -5.51
CA ASP A 112 -10.43 -6.85 -4.53
C ASP A 112 -11.95 -6.71 -4.39
N ASN A 113 -12.55 -5.68 -5.01
CA ASN A 113 -13.98 -5.34 -4.89
C ASN A 113 -14.61 -5.11 -6.28
N ASP A 114 -14.40 -6.05 -7.20
CA ASP A 114 -15.00 -6.05 -8.55
C ASP A 114 -14.82 -4.73 -9.31
N TYR A 115 -13.63 -4.15 -9.24
CA TYR A 115 -13.26 -2.88 -9.86
C TYR A 115 -14.09 -1.69 -9.38
N SER A 116 -14.54 -1.72 -8.12
CA SER A 116 -15.32 -0.65 -7.50
C SER A 116 -14.67 0.72 -7.70
N GLU A 117 -15.49 1.67 -8.15
CA GLU A 117 -15.14 3.09 -8.29
C GLU A 117 -15.67 3.95 -7.14
N ASP A 118 -16.04 3.34 -6.00
CA ASP A 118 -16.48 4.07 -4.81
C ASP A 118 -15.34 4.97 -4.32
N VAL A 119 -15.54 6.28 -4.48
CA VAL A 119 -14.54 7.31 -4.16
C VAL A 119 -14.25 7.34 -2.66
N VAL A 120 -15.24 7.12 -1.80
CA VAL A 120 -15.07 7.16 -0.35
C VAL A 120 -14.29 5.94 0.11
N GLN A 121 -14.67 4.74 -0.34
CA GLN A 121 -13.98 3.51 0.05
C GLN A 121 -12.57 3.41 -0.55
N GLY A 122 -12.39 3.81 -1.81
CA GLY A 122 -11.07 3.88 -2.43
C GLY A 122 -10.15 4.89 -1.74
N THR A 123 -10.65 6.08 -1.41
CA THR A 123 -9.90 7.07 -0.64
C THR A 123 -9.54 6.53 0.75
N LYS A 124 -10.48 5.86 1.42
CA LYS A 124 -10.24 5.25 2.74
C LYS A 124 -9.13 4.20 2.66
N ALA A 125 -9.19 3.29 1.69
CA ALA A 125 -8.15 2.27 1.46
C ALA A 125 -6.77 2.90 1.21
N GLY A 126 -6.71 3.97 0.41
CA GLY A 126 -5.49 4.75 0.19
C GLY A 126 -4.95 5.38 1.47
N VAL A 127 -5.80 6.03 2.28
CA VAL A 127 -5.41 6.68 3.54
C VAL A 127 -4.94 5.66 4.58
N GLU A 128 -5.66 4.56 4.77
CA GLU A 128 -5.28 3.49 5.71
C GLU A 128 -3.92 2.87 5.33
N THR A 129 -3.69 2.71 4.03
CA THR A 129 -2.41 2.24 3.49
C THR A 129 -1.29 3.23 3.77
N VAL A 130 -1.52 4.52 3.52
CA VAL A 130 -0.56 5.60 3.84
C VAL A 130 -0.21 5.61 5.32
N ILE A 131 -1.20 5.57 6.23
CA ILE A 131 -0.97 5.56 7.67
C ILE A 131 -0.11 4.37 8.07
N THR A 132 -0.46 3.18 7.58
CA THR A 132 0.26 1.94 7.89
C THR A 132 1.69 1.98 7.36
N PHE A 133 1.88 2.43 6.13
CA PHE A 133 3.19 2.54 5.50
C PHE A 133 4.06 3.61 6.18
N TYR A 134 3.47 4.76 6.50
CA TYR A 134 4.12 5.85 7.24
C TYR A 134 4.66 5.37 8.59
N ARG A 135 3.82 4.67 9.37
CA ARG A 135 4.20 4.12 10.67
C ARG A 135 5.39 3.16 10.58
N LYS A 136 5.40 2.27 9.58
CA LYS A 136 6.51 1.33 9.35
C LYS A 136 7.80 2.03 8.90
N ASN A 137 7.70 3.20 8.28
CA ASN A 137 8.82 3.89 7.63
C ASN A 137 9.17 5.24 8.28
N ARG A 138 8.77 5.49 9.54
CA ARG A 138 9.06 6.75 10.24
C ARG A 138 10.54 7.14 10.27
N GLY A 139 11.46 6.18 10.21
CA GLY A 139 12.91 6.44 10.14
C GLY A 139 13.37 7.02 8.79
N TYR A 140 12.54 6.95 7.74
CA TYR A 140 12.85 7.42 6.39
C TYR A 140 11.96 8.60 5.96
N LEU A 141 10.95 8.95 6.76
CA LEU A 141 9.94 9.95 6.43
C LEU A 141 9.96 11.09 7.43
N LYS A 142 9.61 12.29 6.99
CA LYS A 142 9.47 13.45 7.87
C LYS A 142 8.24 13.30 8.76
N LYS A 143 8.31 13.85 9.97
CA LYS A 143 7.15 13.93 10.87
C LYS A 143 6.00 14.68 10.19
N ASP A 144 4.81 14.10 10.19
CA ASP A 144 3.64 14.67 9.54
C ASP A 144 2.42 14.62 10.47
N GLY A 145 2.05 15.79 11.00
CA GLY A 145 0.93 15.92 11.93
C GLY A 145 -0.44 15.65 11.29
N ASN A 146 -0.58 15.78 9.96
CA ASN A 146 -1.81 15.42 9.28
C ASN A 146 -1.98 13.90 9.28
N ILE A 147 -0.95 13.15 8.94
CA ILE A 147 -1.00 11.68 8.95
C ILE A 147 -1.30 11.18 10.38
N GLU A 148 -0.62 11.72 11.40
CA GLU A 148 -0.87 11.38 12.81
C GLU A 148 -2.31 11.73 13.25
N LYS A 149 -2.90 12.81 12.72
CA LYS A 149 -4.31 13.14 12.96
C LYS A 149 -5.25 12.10 12.35
N TYR A 150 -5.01 11.68 11.11
CA TYR A 150 -5.83 10.69 10.43
C TYR A 150 -5.65 9.28 11.01
N GLU A 151 -4.45 8.94 11.52
CA GLU A 151 -4.18 7.74 12.32
C GLU A 151 -5.12 7.67 13.53
N LYS A 152 -5.26 8.77 14.29
CA LYS A 152 -6.20 8.84 15.43
C LYS A 152 -7.67 8.72 15.02
N LEU A 153 -8.04 9.16 13.81
CA LEU A 153 -9.40 8.98 13.30
C LEU A 153 -9.67 7.53 12.92
N MET A 154 -8.68 6.87 12.32
CA MET A 154 -8.70 5.43 12.00
C MET A 154 -8.88 4.60 13.27
N GLU A 155 -8.06 4.84 14.31
CA GLU A 155 -8.16 4.15 15.61
C GLU A 155 -9.51 4.32 16.30
N LYS A 156 -10.20 5.45 16.04
CA LYS A 156 -11.51 5.76 16.61
C LYS A 156 -12.69 5.29 15.76
N GLY A 157 -12.45 4.65 14.62
CA GLY A 157 -13.50 4.26 13.67
C GLY A 157 -14.21 5.45 13.01
N LYS A 158 -13.57 6.63 12.97
CA LYS A 158 -14.16 7.88 12.45
C LYS A 158 -13.57 8.33 11.11
N LEU A 159 -12.65 7.54 10.55
CA LEU A 159 -11.92 7.89 9.33
C LEU A 159 -12.86 8.09 8.14
N GLU A 160 -13.72 7.11 7.86
CA GLU A 160 -14.65 7.15 6.73
C GLU A 160 -15.61 8.35 6.80
N THR A 161 -16.14 8.64 7.99
CA THR A 161 -17.00 9.81 8.22
C THR A 161 -16.29 11.12 7.89
N GLU A 162 -15.02 11.28 8.30
CA GLU A 162 -14.24 12.48 7.98
C GLU A 162 -13.93 12.56 6.48
N ILE A 163 -13.58 11.45 5.83
CA ILE A 163 -13.36 11.39 4.37
C ILE A 163 -14.62 11.83 3.63
N ASN A 164 -15.77 11.20 3.93
CA ASN A 164 -17.04 11.52 3.28
C ASN A 164 -17.41 13.00 3.44
N LYS A 165 -17.22 13.54 4.66
CA LYS A 165 -17.43 14.97 4.94
C LYS A 165 -16.50 15.88 4.13
N LYS A 166 -15.26 15.47 3.88
CA LYS A 166 -14.26 16.27 3.14
C LYS A 166 -14.51 16.24 1.64
N LEU A 167 -14.87 15.09 1.08
CA LEU A 167 -15.13 14.93 -0.34
C LEU A 167 -16.43 15.62 -0.79
N ASN A 168 -17.46 15.63 0.05
CA ASN A 168 -18.77 16.23 -0.27
C ASN A 168 -18.87 17.72 0.09
N LYS A 169 -17.77 18.38 0.46
CA LYS A 169 -17.74 19.79 0.85
C LYS A 169 -17.50 20.75 -0.32
N LYS A 170 -17.56 20.26 -1.55
CA LYS A 170 -17.41 21.05 -2.78
C LYS A 170 -18.73 21.64 -3.23
#